data_AF-H3SBP7-F1
#
_entry.id   AF-H3SBP7-F1
#
_cell.length_a   1.000
_cell.length_b   1.000
_cell.length_c   1.000
_cell.angle_alpha   90.00
_cell.angle_beta   90.00
_cell.angle_gamma   90.00
#
_symmetry.space_group_name_H-M   'P 1'
#
loop_
_entity.id
_entity.type
_entity.pdbx_description
1 polymer ?
#
loop_
_entity_poly.entity_id
_entity_poly.type
_entity_poly.pdbx_seq_one_letter_code
_entity_poly.pdbx_strand_id
1 'polypeptide(L)'
;MKKLSAIFLVCLLVLVGCGAGGGQSKDEGLVLDYINTFVNGTDVDAKTKFVEENVHPDIKPLFALGQNNVTDESKMYKDPKVMESIDYEESGKKGTLVLARGTVDGKEKEIIVLVMEGKIGFGFTPDGEGELKTGYDEMRAKFKTEPLK
;
A
#
# COMPACT_ATOMS: atom_id res chain seq x y z
N MET A 1 -12.41 -44.03 44.78
CA MET A 1 -11.05 -43.80 44.22
C MET A 1 -11.18 -43.25 42.81
N LYS A 2 -10.39 -42.21 42.51
CA LYS A 2 -10.10 -41.59 41.20
C LYS A 2 -11.25 -40.83 40.50
N LYS A 3 -11.21 -39.52 40.76
CA LYS A 3 -11.72 -38.42 39.95
C LYS A 3 -11.14 -38.50 38.52
N LEU A 4 -11.95 -38.25 37.50
CA LEU A 4 -11.47 -37.76 36.21
C LEU A 4 -12.14 -36.42 35.93
N SER A 5 -11.40 -35.35 36.22
CA SER A 5 -11.69 -34.01 35.72
C SER A 5 -11.61 -34.02 34.20
N ALA A 6 -12.74 -33.81 33.52
CA ALA A 6 -12.73 -33.38 32.14
C ALA A 6 -12.38 -31.89 32.11
N ILE A 7 -11.10 -31.59 31.91
CA ILE A 7 -10.60 -30.26 31.59
C ILE A 7 -11.11 -29.93 30.19
N PHE A 8 -12.15 -29.10 30.10
CA PHE A 8 -12.59 -28.49 28.86
C PHE A 8 -11.61 -27.35 28.54
N LEU A 9 -10.48 -27.71 27.92
CA LEU A 9 -9.52 -26.77 27.37
C LEU A 9 -10.17 -26.14 26.12
N VAL A 10 -10.92 -25.06 26.31
CA VAL A 10 -11.29 -24.17 25.21
C VAL A 10 -10.01 -23.47 24.78
N CYS A 11 -9.24 -24.10 23.90
CA CYS A 11 -8.29 -23.39 23.06
C CYS A 11 -9.12 -22.47 22.17
N LEU A 12 -9.26 -21.22 22.61
CA LEU A 12 -9.53 -20.09 21.74
C LEU A 12 -8.35 -20.00 20.77
N LEU A 13 -8.39 -20.81 19.71
CA LEU A 13 -7.60 -20.57 18.53
C LEU A 13 -8.16 -19.27 17.95
N VAL A 14 -7.56 -18.16 18.39
CA VAL A 14 -7.49 -16.94 17.60
C VAL A 14 -6.97 -17.41 16.24
N LEU A 15 -7.86 -17.49 15.26
CA LEU A 15 -7.46 -17.50 13.87
C LEU A 15 -6.83 -16.13 13.63
N VAL A 16 -5.56 -16.00 14.05
CA VAL A 16 -4.60 -15.12 13.40
C VAL A 16 -4.69 -15.56 11.95
N GLY A 17 -5.33 -14.73 11.13
CA GLY A 17 -5.47 -14.98 9.71
C GLY A 17 -4.07 -15.21 9.14
N CYS A 18 -3.74 -16.49 8.95
CA CYS A 18 -2.71 -16.91 8.04
C CYS A 18 -3.17 -16.48 6.64
N GLY A 19 -2.70 -15.32 6.21
CA GLY A 19 -2.74 -14.88 4.82
C GLY A 19 -1.42 -15.15 4.10
N ALA A 20 -0.67 -16.19 4.47
CA ALA A 20 0.44 -16.69 3.66
C ALA A 20 -0.14 -17.67 2.63
N GLY A 21 -0.62 -17.13 1.51
CA GLY A 21 -1.36 -17.89 0.49
C GLY A 21 -1.39 -17.24 -0.89
N GLY A 22 -0.22 -17.04 -1.50
CA GLY A 22 0.04 -17.34 -2.92
C GLY A 22 -0.88 -16.80 -4.03
N GLY A 23 -1.50 -15.63 -3.86
CA GLY A 23 -2.19 -14.92 -4.94
C GLY A 23 -2.26 -13.43 -4.59
N GLN A 24 -1.70 -12.59 -5.46
CA GLN A 24 -1.72 -11.14 -5.29
C GLN A 24 -3.17 -10.63 -5.29
N SER A 25 -3.54 -9.80 -4.31
CA SER A 25 -4.89 -9.24 -4.25
C SER A 25 -5.12 -8.23 -5.38
N LYS A 26 -6.38 -7.91 -5.69
CA LYS A 26 -6.70 -6.90 -6.72
C LYS A 26 -6.10 -5.54 -6.38
N ASP A 27 -6.13 -5.16 -5.10
CA ASP A 27 -5.63 -3.88 -4.62
C ASP A 27 -4.10 -3.85 -4.64
N GLU A 28 -3.46 -4.97 -4.33
CA GLU A 28 -2.01 -5.14 -4.50
C GLU A 28 -1.60 -5.02 -5.97
N GLY A 29 -2.37 -5.60 -6.89
CA GLY A 29 -2.27 -5.40 -8.36
C GLY A 29 -2.32 -3.93 -8.75
N LEU A 30 -3.37 -3.25 -8.30
CA LEU A 30 -3.60 -1.84 -8.58
C LEU A 30 -2.46 -0.95 -8.09
N VAL A 31 -1.85 -1.28 -6.96
CA VAL A 31 -0.72 -0.54 -6.40
C VAL A 31 0.55 -0.71 -7.23
N LEU A 32 0.84 -1.91 -7.73
CA LEU A 32 1.95 -2.10 -8.66
C LEU A 32 1.70 -1.35 -9.98
N ASP A 33 0.47 -1.35 -10.49
CA ASP A 33 0.09 -0.59 -11.68
C ASP A 33 0.21 0.92 -11.46
N TYR A 34 -0.16 1.42 -10.28
CA TYR A 34 0.05 2.81 -9.87
C TYR A 34 1.54 3.18 -9.89
N ILE A 35 2.40 2.35 -9.32
CA ILE A 35 3.84 2.60 -9.29
C ILE A 35 4.40 2.61 -10.71
N ASN A 36 4.07 1.61 -11.53
CA ASN A 36 4.63 1.47 -12.88
C ASN A 36 4.08 2.52 -13.87
N THR A 37 2.78 2.80 -13.81
CA THR A 37 2.09 3.66 -14.78
C THR A 37 2.13 5.12 -14.36
N PHE A 38 1.84 5.44 -13.11
CA PHE A 38 1.70 6.83 -12.67
C PHE A 38 2.98 7.40 -12.07
N VAL A 39 3.62 6.65 -11.14
CA VAL A 39 4.83 7.14 -10.46
C VAL A 39 6.04 7.08 -11.39
N ASN A 40 6.29 5.93 -12.03
CA ASN A 40 7.43 5.72 -12.90
C ASN A 40 7.16 6.07 -14.37
N GLY A 41 5.89 6.15 -14.78
CA GLY A 41 5.53 6.27 -16.19
C GLY A 41 5.95 7.60 -16.80
N THR A 42 6.38 7.51 -18.06
CA THR A 42 6.78 8.67 -18.88
C THR A 42 5.74 9.00 -19.97
N ASP A 43 4.80 8.09 -20.21
CA ASP A 43 3.69 8.26 -21.15
C ASP A 43 2.54 9.02 -20.48
N VAL A 44 2.34 10.26 -20.90
CA VAL A 44 1.31 11.15 -20.34
C VAL A 44 -0.10 10.62 -20.60
N ASP A 45 -0.37 10.03 -21.76
CA ASP A 45 -1.70 9.51 -22.09
C ASP A 45 -2.05 8.30 -21.23
N ALA A 46 -1.07 7.41 -21.01
CA ALA A 46 -1.22 6.30 -20.07
C ALA A 46 -1.48 6.77 -18.64
N LYS A 47 -0.79 7.84 -18.20
CA LYS A 47 -1.01 8.46 -16.89
C LYS A 47 -2.39 9.09 -16.77
N THR A 48 -2.82 9.86 -17.77
CA THR A 48 -4.15 10.48 -17.79
C THR A 48 -5.23 9.42 -17.70
N LYS A 49 -5.14 8.36 -18.51
CA LYS A 49 -6.09 7.24 -18.45
C LYS A 49 -6.08 6.56 -17.08
N PHE A 50 -4.90 6.38 -16.48
CA PHE A 50 -4.80 5.83 -15.13
C PHE A 50 -5.53 6.71 -14.10
N VAL A 51 -5.38 8.04 -14.16
CA VAL A 51 -6.09 8.96 -13.27
C VAL A 51 -7.61 8.88 -13.48
N GLU A 52 -8.07 8.80 -14.71
CA GLU A 52 -9.49 8.69 -15.02
C GLU A 52 -10.11 7.38 -14.53
N GLU A 53 -9.42 6.27 -14.73
CA GLU A 53 -9.99 4.94 -14.48
C GLU A 53 -9.71 4.43 -13.06
N ASN A 54 -8.55 4.73 -12.48
CA ASN A 54 -8.04 4.00 -11.32
C ASN A 54 -7.87 4.85 -10.05
N VAL A 55 -8.05 6.16 -10.14
CA VAL A 55 -7.92 7.08 -8.99
C VAL A 55 -9.29 7.41 -8.41
N HIS A 56 -9.37 7.49 -7.07
CA HIS A 56 -10.62 7.78 -6.35
C HIS A 56 -11.14 9.19 -6.71
N PRO A 57 -12.44 9.38 -6.99
CA PRO A 57 -12.98 10.67 -7.46
C PRO A 57 -12.58 11.88 -6.60
N ASP A 58 -12.63 11.74 -5.27
CA ASP A 58 -12.30 12.80 -4.31
C ASP A 58 -10.88 13.36 -4.47
N ILE A 59 -9.95 12.55 -5.00
CA ILE A 59 -8.52 12.89 -5.04
C ILE A 59 -8.01 13.08 -6.48
N LYS A 60 -8.80 12.70 -7.50
CA LYS A 60 -8.46 12.88 -8.92
C LYS A 60 -7.92 14.28 -9.26
N PRO A 61 -8.49 15.40 -8.76
CA PRO A 61 -7.96 16.73 -9.07
C PRO A 61 -6.49 16.89 -8.66
N LEU A 62 -6.08 16.30 -7.53
CA LEU A 62 -4.68 16.35 -7.09
C LEU A 62 -3.76 15.54 -8.00
N PHE A 63 -4.21 14.37 -8.46
CA PHE A 63 -3.43 13.54 -9.39
C PHE A 63 -3.33 14.17 -10.78
N ALA A 64 -4.37 14.87 -11.24
CA ALA A 64 -4.35 15.60 -12.50
C ALA A 64 -3.26 16.70 -12.53
N LEU A 65 -2.95 17.32 -11.38
CA LEU A 65 -1.83 18.27 -11.27
C LEU A 65 -0.47 17.60 -11.45
N GLY A 66 -0.35 16.33 -11.07
CA GLY A 66 0.89 15.55 -11.13
C GLY A 66 1.08 14.69 -12.38
N GLN A 67 0.04 14.52 -13.22
CA GLN A 67 0.07 13.55 -14.31
C GLN A 67 1.09 13.89 -15.41
N ASN A 68 1.38 15.17 -15.61
CA ASN A 68 2.37 15.64 -16.59
C ASN A 68 3.82 15.61 -16.07
N ASN A 69 4.02 15.34 -14.77
CA ASN A 69 5.35 15.25 -14.20
C ASN A 69 6.02 13.94 -14.64
N VAL A 70 7.25 14.03 -15.14
CA VAL A 70 8.07 12.86 -15.44
C VAL A 70 9.05 12.67 -14.30
N THR A 71 9.03 11.48 -13.69
CA THR A 71 9.97 11.12 -12.62
C THR A 71 11.34 10.85 -13.23
N ASP A 72 12.39 11.48 -12.66
CA ASP A 72 13.77 11.17 -13.05
C ASP A 72 14.04 9.68 -12.89
N GLU A 73 14.78 9.07 -13.83
CA GLU A 73 15.02 7.62 -13.80
C GLU A 73 15.66 7.15 -12.49
N SER A 74 16.57 7.95 -11.91
CA SER A 74 17.21 7.65 -10.63
C SER A 74 16.25 7.65 -9.44
N LYS A 75 15.05 8.22 -9.60
CA LYS A 75 13.99 8.30 -8.59
C LYS A 75 12.88 7.27 -8.81
N MET A 76 12.90 6.53 -9.91
CA MET A 76 11.90 5.50 -10.21
C MET A 76 12.09 4.27 -9.33
N TYR A 77 10.98 3.67 -8.90
CA TYR A 77 10.97 2.40 -8.19
C TYR A 77 11.20 1.25 -9.18
N LYS A 78 12.42 0.71 -9.24
CA LYS A 78 12.72 -0.48 -10.04
C LYS A 78 12.27 -1.74 -9.29
N ASP A 79 11.80 -2.74 -10.04
CA ASP A 79 11.31 -4.04 -9.54
C ASP A 79 10.37 -3.94 -8.33
N PRO A 80 9.28 -3.15 -8.42
CA PRO A 80 8.39 -2.95 -7.29
C PRO A 80 7.68 -4.26 -6.91
N LYS A 81 7.61 -4.52 -5.60
CA LYS A 81 6.97 -5.70 -5.01
C LYS A 81 6.14 -5.29 -3.80
N VAL A 82 5.03 -5.98 -3.58
CA VAL A 82 4.24 -5.83 -2.36
C VAL A 82 4.92 -6.59 -1.22
N MET A 83 4.98 -5.97 -0.05
CA MET A 83 5.54 -6.54 1.18
C MET A 83 4.43 -7.02 2.13
N GLU A 84 3.39 -6.21 2.29
CA GLU A 84 2.27 -6.46 3.19
C GLU A 84 1.08 -5.61 2.76
N SER A 85 -0.12 -6.14 2.93
CA SER A 85 -1.37 -5.39 2.81
C SER A 85 -2.21 -5.60 4.07
N ILE A 86 -2.89 -4.55 4.52
CA ILE A 86 -3.75 -4.57 5.71
C ILE A 86 -5.08 -3.88 5.42
N ASP A 87 -6.15 -4.40 6.04
CA ASP A 87 -7.43 -3.71 6.09
C ASP A 87 -7.26 -2.37 6.80
N TYR A 88 -7.90 -1.33 6.26
CA TYR A 88 -7.86 0.02 6.78
C TYR A 88 -9.27 0.58 6.88
N GLU A 89 -9.56 1.27 7.99
CA GLU A 89 -10.82 1.98 8.17
C GLU A 89 -10.54 3.32 8.86
N GLU A 90 -11.04 4.41 8.27
CA GLU A 90 -11.00 5.74 8.86
C GLU A 90 -12.32 6.46 8.61
N SER A 91 -12.89 7.04 9.67
CA SER A 91 -14.18 7.76 9.62
C SER A 91 -15.30 6.95 8.95
N GLY A 92 -15.31 5.63 9.14
CA GLY A 92 -16.29 4.70 8.56
C GLY A 92 -16.08 4.38 7.08
N LYS A 93 -15.03 4.91 6.44
CA LYS A 93 -14.61 4.53 5.09
C LYS A 93 -13.61 3.38 5.17
N LYS A 94 -13.87 2.31 4.43
CA LYS A 94 -13.00 1.13 4.37
C LYS A 94 -12.08 1.19 3.16
N GLY A 95 -10.90 0.63 3.31
CA GLY A 95 -9.90 0.49 2.26
C GLY A 95 -8.83 -0.51 2.65
N THR A 96 -7.75 -0.51 1.88
CA THR A 96 -6.58 -1.34 2.10
C THR A 96 -5.35 -0.45 2.04
N LEU A 97 -4.48 -0.56 3.05
CA LEU A 97 -3.14 0.00 2.99
C LEU A 97 -2.19 -1.08 2.47
N VAL A 98 -1.46 -0.76 1.41
CA VAL A 98 -0.49 -1.66 0.79
C VAL A 98 0.91 -1.07 0.96
N LEU A 99 1.79 -1.79 1.64
CA LEU A 99 3.22 -1.49 1.71
C LEU A 99 3.92 -2.18 0.54
N ALA A 100 4.55 -1.39 -0.32
CA ALA A 100 5.40 -1.88 -1.39
C ALA A 100 6.84 -1.39 -1.23
N ARG A 101 7.76 -2.11 -1.86
CA ARG A 101 9.17 -1.73 -1.96
C ARG A 101 9.64 -1.82 -3.40
N GLY A 102 10.59 -0.96 -3.75
CA GLY A 102 11.36 -1.06 -4.99
C GLY A 102 12.79 -0.58 -4.76
N THR A 103 13.62 -0.69 -5.78
CA THR A 103 14.98 -0.14 -5.76
C THR A 103 15.00 1.25 -6.40
N VAL A 104 15.48 2.24 -5.66
CA VAL A 104 15.66 3.63 -6.10
C VAL A 104 17.12 4.00 -5.86
N ASP A 105 17.83 4.41 -6.91
CA ASP A 105 19.26 4.74 -6.86
C ASP A 105 20.12 3.65 -6.15
N GLY A 106 19.85 2.37 -6.47
CA GLY A 106 20.56 1.23 -5.90
C GLY A 106 20.22 0.90 -4.44
N LYS A 107 19.25 1.59 -3.82
CA LYS A 107 18.81 1.36 -2.44
C LYS A 107 17.36 0.91 -2.42
N GLU A 108 17.01 0.02 -1.50
CA GLU A 108 15.61 -0.35 -1.28
C GLU A 108 14.87 0.88 -0.71
N LYS A 109 13.66 1.13 -1.19
CA LYS A 109 12.81 2.23 -0.76
C LYS A 109 11.37 1.79 -0.64
N GLU A 110 10.69 2.28 0.38
CA GLU A 110 9.28 1.99 0.67
C GLU A 110 8.35 3.02 0.02
N ILE A 111 7.16 2.55 -0.35
CA ILE A 111 6.00 3.37 -0.65
C ILE A 111 4.76 2.69 -0.05
N ILE A 112 3.90 3.47 0.59
CA ILE A 112 2.62 2.98 1.12
C ILE A 112 1.51 3.57 0.28
N VAL A 113 0.55 2.76 -0.13
CA VAL A 113 -0.56 3.24 -0.95
C VAL A 113 -1.88 2.85 -0.31
N LEU A 114 -2.75 3.83 -0.12
CA LEU A 114 -4.13 3.64 0.29
C LEU A 114 -4.98 3.36 -0.95
N VAL A 115 -5.69 2.23 -0.94
CA VAL A 115 -6.72 1.86 -1.91
C VAL A 115 -8.08 1.94 -1.23
N MET A 116 -9.01 2.70 -1.79
CA MET A 116 -10.39 2.84 -1.30
C MET A 116 -11.35 2.49 -2.43
N GLU A 117 -12.33 1.62 -2.15
CA GLU A 117 -13.33 1.19 -3.13
C GLU A 117 -12.71 0.67 -4.44
N GLY A 118 -11.55 -0.01 -4.35
CA GLY A 118 -10.80 -0.50 -5.51
C GLY A 118 -10.18 0.61 -6.38
N LYS A 119 -9.94 1.80 -5.81
CA LYS A 119 -9.29 2.95 -6.46
C LYS A 119 -8.14 3.49 -5.62
N ILE A 120 -7.12 4.04 -6.27
CA ILE A 120 -6.00 4.74 -5.61
C ILE A 120 -6.54 5.97 -4.88
N GLY A 121 -6.33 6.00 -3.57
CA GLY A 121 -6.61 7.14 -2.71
C GLY A 121 -5.39 8.05 -2.57
N PHE A 122 -4.31 7.55 -1.97
CA PHE A 122 -3.11 8.36 -1.76
C PHE A 122 -1.85 7.50 -1.61
N GLY A 123 -0.71 8.03 -2.08
CA GLY A 123 0.60 7.43 -1.89
C GLY A 123 1.42 8.19 -0.85
N PHE A 124 2.02 7.48 0.09
CA PHE A 124 2.88 8.01 1.14
C PHE A 124 4.31 7.52 0.91
N THR A 125 5.26 8.44 0.92
CA THR A 125 6.69 8.16 0.73
C THR A 125 7.51 8.66 1.90
N PRO A 126 8.60 7.97 2.28
CA PRO A 126 9.42 8.33 3.45
C PRO A 126 10.13 9.69 3.32
N ASP A 127 10.31 10.17 2.09
CA ASP A 127 11.05 11.42 1.78
C ASP A 127 10.19 12.68 1.88
N GLY A 128 8.92 12.56 2.27
CA GLY A 128 8.07 13.72 2.50
C GLY A 128 8.62 14.62 3.61
N GLU A 129 8.24 15.89 3.60
CA GLU A 129 8.54 16.85 4.67
C GLU A 129 7.25 17.28 5.38
N GLY A 130 7.37 17.72 6.63
CA GLY A 130 6.23 18.20 7.43
C GLY A 130 5.09 17.19 7.53
N GLU A 131 3.87 17.62 7.21
CA GLU A 131 2.66 16.79 7.24
C GLU A 131 2.76 15.52 6.37
N LEU A 132 3.51 15.57 5.25
CA LEU A 132 3.72 14.39 4.41
C LEU A 132 4.56 13.32 5.11
N LYS A 133 5.57 13.77 5.88
CA LYS A 133 6.39 12.86 6.70
C LYS A 133 5.57 12.24 7.82
N THR A 134 4.80 13.07 8.52
CA THR A 134 3.90 12.63 9.60
C THR A 134 2.91 11.59 9.08
N GLY A 135 2.24 11.87 7.95
CA GLY A 135 1.32 10.93 7.33
C GLY A 135 1.99 9.61 6.94
N TYR A 136 3.21 9.65 6.38
CA TYR A 136 3.97 8.43 6.12
C TYR A 136 4.24 7.63 7.40
N ASP A 137 4.75 8.28 8.44
CA ASP A 137 5.12 7.59 9.69
C ASP A 137 3.89 6.96 10.37
N GLU A 138 2.76 7.67 10.39
CA GLU A 138 1.50 7.18 10.92
C GLU A 138 0.98 5.95 10.15
N MET A 139 1.04 5.97 8.83
CA MET A 139 0.63 4.81 8.02
C MET A 139 1.63 3.66 8.18
N ARG A 140 2.93 3.97 8.22
CA ARG A 140 4.00 2.97 8.32
C ARG A 140 3.98 2.18 9.62
N ALA A 141 3.58 2.82 10.71
CA ALA A 141 3.45 2.20 12.03
C ALA A 141 2.36 1.11 12.12
N LYS A 142 1.47 1.00 11.13
CA LYS A 142 0.38 0.01 11.12
C LYS A 142 0.81 -1.37 10.60
N PHE A 143 1.93 -1.43 9.88
CA PHE A 143 2.45 -2.65 9.28
C PHE A 143 3.35 -3.42 10.25
N LYS A 144 3.36 -4.75 10.14
CA LYS A 144 4.23 -5.63 10.94
C LYS A 144 5.58 -5.88 10.26
N THR A 145 5.66 -5.64 8.96
CA THR A 145 6.90 -5.71 8.19
C THR A 145 7.92 -4.74 8.78
N GLU A 146 9.12 -5.22 9.08
CA GLU A 146 10.22 -4.42 9.63
C GLU A 146 10.56 -3.23 8.70
N PRO A 147 10.67 -2.00 9.22
CA PRO A 147 11.10 -0.83 8.44
C PRO A 147 12.47 -1.01 7.79
N LEU A 148 12.65 -0.36 6.65
CA LEU A 148 14.00 -0.18 6.10
C LEU A 148 14.85 0.64 7.07
N LYS A 149 16.14 0.29 7.18
CA LYS A 149 17.12 0.93 8.06
C LYS A 149 17.89 2.03 7.34
#